data_AF-A0A315EK80-F1
#
_entry.id   AF-A0A315EK80-F1
#
_cell.length_a   1.000
_cell.length_b   1.000
_cell.length_c   1.000
_cell.angle_alpha   90.00
_cell.angle_beta   90.00
_cell.angle_gamma   90.00
#
_symmetry.space_group_name_H-M   'P 1'
#
loop_
_entity.id
_entity.type
_entity.pdbx_description
1 polymer ?
#
loop_
_entity_poly.entity_id
_entity_poly.type
_entity_poly.pdbx_seq_one_letter_code
_entity_poly.pdbx_strand_id
1 'polypeptide(L)'
;MKKHLVAILCCFAAVASAQFQTAKVTGYIPYESGGRQIFIFQLEGNASGGCNTTSRFAVDSNSLKFKGTQAAIMASFHTQTDVTVVYAQTCGAWVNSWDVVAACVGNIPC
;
A
#
# COMPACT_ATOMS: atom_id res chain seq x y z
N MET A 1 16.98 -47.24 26.32
CA MET A 1 17.17 -45.77 26.40
C MET A 1 17.15 -45.18 25.00
N LYS A 2 16.12 -44.38 24.66
CA LYS A 2 16.18 -43.16 23.82
C LYS A 2 14.76 -42.80 23.40
N LYS A 3 14.15 -41.95 24.22
CA LYS A 3 12.90 -41.25 23.90
C LYS A 3 13.29 -40.11 22.96
N HIS A 4 12.98 -40.22 21.67
CA HIS A 4 13.21 -39.12 20.74
C HIS A 4 12.04 -38.15 20.86
N LEU A 5 12.37 -36.97 21.41
CA LEU A 5 11.52 -35.79 21.51
C LEU A 5 11.04 -35.38 20.11
N VAL A 6 9.72 -35.38 19.89
CA VAL A 6 9.11 -34.71 18.75
C VAL A 6 8.86 -33.27 19.15
N ALA A 7 9.68 -32.34 18.65
CA ALA A 7 9.45 -30.90 18.81
C ALA A 7 8.47 -30.44 17.72
N ILE A 8 7.23 -30.16 18.12
CA ILE A 8 6.21 -29.55 17.25
C ILE A 8 6.58 -28.07 17.09
N LEU A 9 7.03 -27.71 15.88
CA LEU A 9 7.30 -26.34 15.47
C LEU A 9 5.95 -25.65 15.20
N CYS A 10 5.42 -24.90 16.18
CA CYS A 10 4.30 -24.00 15.97
C CYS A 10 4.74 -22.85 15.06
N CYS A 11 4.49 -22.98 13.75
CA CYS A 11 4.56 -21.87 12.81
C CYS A 11 3.43 -20.89 13.15
N PHE A 12 3.75 -19.83 13.89
CA PHE A 12 2.90 -18.65 13.98
C PHE A 12 2.87 -18.00 12.60
N ALA A 13 1.87 -18.33 11.79
CA ALA A 13 1.55 -17.54 10.61
C ALA A 13 1.04 -16.18 11.11
N ALA A 14 1.91 -15.17 11.09
CA ALA A 14 1.48 -13.79 11.29
C ALA A 14 0.51 -13.45 10.16
N VAL A 15 -0.78 -13.39 10.48
CA VAL A 15 -1.80 -12.85 9.59
C VAL A 15 -1.49 -11.38 9.39
N ALA A 16 -0.86 -11.04 8.27
CA ALA A 16 -0.72 -9.67 7.83
C ALA A 16 -2.14 -9.14 7.57
N SER A 17 -2.68 -8.37 8.53
CA SER A 17 -3.93 -7.66 8.30
C SER A 17 -3.65 -6.56 7.28
N ALA A 18 -4.28 -6.68 6.10
CA ALA A 18 -4.30 -5.58 5.16
C ALA A 18 -5.05 -4.42 5.82
N GLN A 19 -4.40 -3.26 5.90
CA GLN A 19 -5.03 -2.05 6.42
C GLN A 19 -5.67 -1.28 5.28
N PHE A 20 -6.68 -0.46 5.60
CA PHE A 20 -7.31 0.40 4.61
C PHE A 20 -7.54 1.80 5.17
N GLN A 21 -7.57 2.77 4.27
CA GLN A 21 -7.96 4.14 4.57
C GLN A 21 -8.81 4.69 3.44
N THR A 22 -9.89 5.41 3.79
CA THR A 22 -10.77 6.10 2.86
C THR A 22 -10.67 7.60 3.07
N ALA A 23 -10.26 8.34 2.04
CA ALA A 23 -10.14 9.79 2.08
C ALA A 23 -9.92 10.38 0.67
N LYS A 24 -9.91 11.71 0.56
CA LYS A 24 -9.54 12.42 -0.66
C LYS A 24 -8.05 12.35 -0.92
N VAL A 25 -7.67 12.30 -2.18
CA VAL A 25 -6.28 12.43 -2.61
C VAL A 25 -5.89 13.91 -2.51
N THR A 26 -4.83 14.22 -1.76
CA THR A 26 -4.34 15.61 -1.60
C THR A 26 -3.20 15.94 -2.56
N GLY A 27 -2.55 14.93 -3.13
CA GLY A 27 -1.55 15.11 -4.17
C GLY A 27 -0.91 13.79 -4.59
N TYR A 28 -0.19 13.83 -5.71
CA TYR A 28 0.57 12.69 -6.24
C TYR A 28 1.88 13.14 -6.90
N ILE A 29 2.82 12.21 -7.01
CA ILE A 29 4.14 12.38 -7.60
C ILE A 29 4.40 11.18 -8.52
N PRO A 30 4.46 11.37 -9.86
CA PRO A 30 5.09 10.39 -10.73
C PRO A 30 6.61 10.48 -10.55
N TYR A 31 7.26 9.35 -10.31
CA TYR A 31 8.70 9.27 -10.07
C TYR A 31 9.30 8.06 -10.80
N GLU A 32 10.62 8.07 -10.97
CA GLU A 32 11.37 6.94 -11.51
C GLU A 32 12.61 6.68 -10.65
N SER A 33 12.84 5.41 -10.31
CA SER A 33 14.06 5.01 -9.60
C SER A 33 14.37 3.54 -9.83
N GLY A 34 15.65 3.23 -10.04
CA GLY A 34 16.12 1.85 -10.23
C GLY A 34 15.44 1.13 -11.39
N GLY A 35 15.17 1.85 -12.50
CA GLY A 35 14.54 1.28 -13.70
C GLY A 35 13.05 0.97 -13.55
N ARG A 36 12.40 1.48 -12.52
CA ARG A 36 10.96 1.30 -12.25
C ARG A 36 10.27 2.64 -12.17
N GLN A 37 9.05 2.70 -12.70
CA GLN A 37 8.15 3.82 -12.42
C GLN A 37 7.56 3.63 -11.03
N ILE A 38 7.46 4.71 -10.29
CA ILE A 38 6.94 4.73 -8.92
C ILE A 38 5.89 5.83 -8.87
N PHE A 39 4.71 5.47 -8.42
CA PHE A 39 3.61 6.40 -8.27
C PHE A 39 3.34 6.58 -6.79
N ILE A 40 3.64 7.77 -6.29
CA ILE A 40 3.53 8.13 -4.88
C ILE A 40 2.34 9.06 -4.74
N PHE A 41 1.51 8.88 -3.72
CA PHE A 41 0.40 9.79 -3.46
C PHE A 41 0.08 9.89 -1.97
N GLN A 42 -0.71 10.90 -1.62
CA GLN A 42 -1.11 11.18 -0.25
C GLN A 42 -2.63 11.31 -0.17
N LEU A 43 -3.20 10.73 0.89
CA LEU A 43 -4.59 10.95 1.26
C LEU A 43 -4.69 11.98 2.38
N GLU A 44 -5.84 12.65 2.47
CA GLU A 44 -6.16 13.50 3.60
C GLU A 44 -6.13 12.70 4.92
N GLY A 45 -5.49 13.27 5.94
CA GLY A 45 -5.36 12.63 7.25
C GLY A 45 -4.53 11.34 7.26
N ASN A 46 -3.73 11.06 6.22
CA ASN A 46 -2.93 9.84 6.17
C ASN A 46 -1.97 9.72 7.36
N ALA A 47 -2.04 8.58 8.04
CA ALA A 47 -1.19 8.29 9.18
C ALA A 47 0.25 8.02 8.72
N SER A 48 1.21 8.45 9.53
CA SER A 48 2.62 8.05 9.43
C SER A 48 2.91 6.93 10.42
N GLY A 49 3.83 6.03 10.10
CA GLY A 49 4.26 4.98 11.03
C GLY A 49 5.23 3.98 10.41
N GLY A 50 6.05 3.36 11.25
CA GLY A 50 7.09 2.43 10.80
C GLY A 50 8.02 3.11 9.78
N CYS A 51 8.12 2.52 8.59
CA CYS A 51 8.92 3.07 7.51
C CYS A 51 8.25 4.25 6.76
N ASN A 52 6.93 4.45 6.88
CA ASN A 52 6.22 5.56 6.24
C ASN A 52 6.36 6.84 7.08
N THR A 53 7.47 7.55 6.89
CA THR A 53 7.75 8.82 7.58
C THR A 53 7.11 10.04 6.92
N THR A 54 6.53 9.88 5.73
CA THR A 54 5.95 11.01 4.97
C THR A 54 4.43 10.98 4.87
N SER A 55 3.77 10.03 5.52
CA SER A 55 2.32 9.82 5.40
C SER A 55 1.89 9.66 3.94
N ARG A 56 2.59 8.81 3.18
CA ARG A 56 2.34 8.58 1.76
C ARG A 56 2.15 7.10 1.45
N PHE A 57 1.55 6.86 0.29
CA PHE A 57 1.42 5.55 -0.31
C PHE A 57 2.23 5.49 -1.61
N ALA A 58 2.74 4.31 -1.94
CA ALA A 58 3.47 4.08 -3.17
C ALA A 58 3.06 2.77 -3.86
N VAL A 59 3.06 2.79 -5.18
CA VAL A 59 2.98 1.60 -6.04
C VAL A 59 4.04 1.73 -7.13
N ASP A 60 4.69 0.64 -7.49
CA ASP A 60 5.69 0.63 -8.56
C ASP A 60 5.28 -0.23 -9.77
N SER A 61 5.99 -0.06 -10.88
CA SER A 61 5.71 -0.72 -12.16
C SER A 61 5.91 -2.23 -12.16
N ASN A 62 6.49 -2.84 -11.13
CA ASN A 62 6.51 -4.30 -10.99
C ASN A 62 5.14 -4.84 -10.59
N SER A 63 4.27 -3.98 -10.04
CA SER A 63 2.90 -4.33 -9.71
C SER A 63 2.03 -4.39 -10.97
N LEU A 64 1.36 -5.51 -11.22
CA LEU A 64 0.41 -5.64 -12.34
C LEU A 64 -0.73 -4.61 -12.31
N LYS A 65 -1.04 -4.10 -11.12
CA LYS A 65 -2.07 -3.07 -10.89
C LYS A 65 -1.56 -1.64 -11.06
N PHE A 66 -0.27 -1.42 -11.31
CA PHE A 66 0.35 -0.07 -11.33
C PHE A 66 -0.44 0.94 -12.15
N LYS A 67 -0.69 0.64 -13.44
CA LYS A 67 -1.40 1.56 -14.35
C LYS A 67 -2.85 1.80 -13.93
N GLY A 68 -3.53 0.77 -13.44
CA GLY A 68 -4.91 0.87 -12.94
C GLY A 68 -5.00 1.74 -11.69
N THR A 69 -4.11 1.50 -10.72
CA THR A 69 -4.00 2.32 -9.50
C THR A 69 -3.66 3.77 -9.84
N GLN A 70 -2.66 4.00 -10.71
CA GLN A 70 -2.30 5.36 -11.13
C GLN A 70 -3.49 6.11 -11.75
N ALA A 71 -4.18 5.48 -12.71
CA ALA A 71 -5.33 6.10 -13.37
C ALA A 71 -6.47 6.39 -12.39
N ALA A 72 -6.79 5.44 -11.49
CA ALA A 72 -7.83 5.59 -10.48
C ALA A 72 -7.53 6.76 -9.52
N ILE A 73 -6.30 6.82 -9.00
CA ILE A 73 -5.89 7.87 -8.06
C ILE A 73 -5.88 9.25 -8.73
N MET A 74 -5.38 9.35 -9.98
CA MET A 74 -5.40 10.61 -10.72
C MET A 74 -6.82 11.08 -11.00
N ALA A 75 -7.72 10.17 -11.39
CA ALA A 75 -9.12 10.49 -11.57
C ALA A 75 -9.76 10.99 -10.27
N SER A 76 -9.60 10.26 -9.16
CA SER A 76 -10.10 10.66 -7.84
C SER A 76 -9.53 12.00 -7.36
N PHE A 77 -8.26 12.29 -7.64
CA PHE A 77 -7.66 13.59 -7.34
C PHE A 77 -8.34 14.72 -8.11
N HIS A 78 -8.60 14.56 -9.41
CA HIS A 78 -9.24 15.61 -10.20
C HIS A 78 -10.73 15.77 -9.89
N THR A 79 -11.44 14.69 -9.59
CA THR A 79 -12.88 14.73 -9.23
C THR A 79 -13.13 15.01 -7.76
N GLN A 80 -12.07 15.08 -6.93
CA GLN A 80 -12.15 15.20 -5.48
C GLN A 80 -13.06 14.12 -4.85
N THR A 81 -13.07 12.93 -5.46
CA THR A 81 -13.83 11.77 -4.98
C THR A 81 -12.97 10.98 -4.00
N ASP A 82 -13.60 10.50 -2.94
CA ASP A 82 -12.92 9.67 -1.96
C ASP A 82 -12.46 8.35 -2.59
N VAL A 83 -11.28 7.89 -2.19
CA VAL A 83 -10.72 6.60 -2.59
C VAL A 83 -10.42 5.80 -1.35
N THR A 84 -10.74 4.51 -1.38
CA THR A 84 -10.29 3.54 -0.37
C THR A 84 -9.00 2.91 -0.86
N VAL A 85 -7.94 3.04 -0.09
CA VAL A 85 -6.64 2.43 -0.39
C VAL A 85 -6.38 1.33 0.61
N VAL A 86 -6.22 0.12 0.11
CA VAL A 86 -5.74 -1.03 0.89
C VAL A 86 -4.22 -1.04 0.78
N TYR A 87 -3.53 -1.12 1.91
CA TYR A 87 -2.07 -1.00 1.96
C TYR A 87 -1.43 -2.00 2.92
N ALA A 88 -0.16 -2.30 2.66
CA ALA A 88 0.72 -3.01 3.55
C ALA A 88 1.66 -2.00 4.22
N GLN A 89 1.94 -2.16 5.51
CA GLN A 89 2.87 -1.30 6.25
C GLN A 89 4.35 -1.62 5.93
N THR A 90 4.65 -1.83 4.65
CA THR A 90 5.98 -2.05 4.09
C THR A 90 6.34 -0.89 3.15
N CYS A 91 7.62 -0.71 2.85
CA CYS A 91 8.13 0.40 2.02
C CYS A 91 9.00 -0.12 0.86
N GLY A 92 8.49 -1.13 0.15
CA GLY A 92 9.20 -1.81 -0.93
C GLY A 92 9.15 -1.06 -2.26
N ALA A 93 8.04 -0.36 -2.54
CA ALA A 93 7.92 0.48 -3.72
C ALA A 93 8.69 1.79 -3.55
N TRP A 94 8.58 2.42 -2.38
CA TRP A 94 9.30 3.66 -2.06
C TRP A 94 9.66 3.74 -0.58
N VAL A 95 10.90 4.15 -0.28
CA VAL A 95 11.55 3.97 1.03
C VAL A 95 10.83 4.61 2.23
N ASN A 96 10.03 5.64 2.00
CA ASN A 96 9.33 6.38 3.06
C ASN A 96 7.81 6.47 2.86
N SER A 97 7.22 5.47 2.21
CA SER A 97 5.78 5.39 1.91
C SER A 97 5.29 3.96 2.04
N TRP A 98 4.06 3.76 2.54
CA TRP A 98 3.47 2.42 2.61
C TRP A 98 3.09 1.88 1.23
N ASP A 99 3.18 0.57 1.05
CA ASP A 99 2.93 -0.09 -0.23
C ASP A 99 1.44 -0.29 -0.50
N VAL A 100 0.98 0.11 -1.68
CA VAL A 100 -0.42 -0.10 -2.10
C VAL A 100 -0.67 -1.54 -2.50
N VAL A 101 -1.69 -2.13 -1.87
CA VAL A 101 -2.22 -3.46 -2.20
C VAL A 101 -3.38 -3.35 -3.19
N ALA A 102 -4.29 -2.40 -2.99
CA ALA A 102 -5.41 -2.11 -3.88
C ALA A 102 -5.87 -0.65 -3.74
N ALA A 103 -6.56 -0.14 -4.77
CA ALA A 103 -7.25 1.14 -4.72
C ALA A 103 -8.66 0.95 -5.26
N CYS A 104 -9.64 1.48 -4.53
CA CYS A 104 -11.05 1.27 -4.78
C CYS A 104 -11.75 2.62 -4.88
N VAL A 105 -12.40 2.84 -6.02
CA VAL A 105 -13.08 4.10 -6.33
C VAL A 105 -14.55 3.82 -6.53
N GLY A 106 -15.40 4.63 -5.91
CA GLY A 106 -16.86 4.48 -5.93
C GLY A 106 -17.41 3.64 -4.79
N ASN A 107 -18.69 3.30 -4.87
CA ASN A 107 -19.40 2.56 -3.83
C ASN A 107 -19.22 1.05 -4.00
N ILE A 108 -18.06 0.54 -3.59
CA ILE A 108 -17.71 -0.89 -3.65
C ILE A 108 -16.97 -1.31 -2.37
N PRO A 109 -17.25 -2.50 -1.81
CA PRO A 109 -16.50 -3.00 -0.66
C PRO A 109 -15.05 -3.33 -1.02
N CYS A 110 -14.15 -2.80 -0.19
CA CYS A 110 -12.75 -3.12 -0.07
C CYS A 110 -12.42 -3.31 1.42
#